data_AF-A0A496ATG5-F1
#
_entry.id   AF-A0A496ATG5-F1
#
_cell.length_a   1.000
_cell.length_b   1.000
_cell.length_c   1.000
_cell.angle_alpha   90.00
_cell.angle_beta   90.00
_cell.angle_gamma   90.00
#
_symmetry.space_group_name_H-M   'P 1'
#
loop_
_entity.id
_entity.type
_entity.pdbx_description
1 polymer ?
#
loop_
_entity_poly.entity_id
_entity_poly.type
_entity_poly.pdbx_seq_one_letter_code
_entity_poly.pdbx_strand_id
1 'polypeptide(L)'
;MSEYIKHIIDLEELPDYKCIQFLRVEILTFKGLNPSFFGRVRYARNGIEQDEGLAMDLSKGIFIATLRDDQLNGITRDELERTLQDAADDITKIVRYNLPFEDLYRSHNRWDQNEEKVGKEIEKKTIKILNKILTEYPYLTYDEDHSEPPEILRCRVNNDSTNSSRHANDIYEIVKKLRTETRQPYSIGSYGGSSNGNDDLDKVWTRFSLRISNFEENARNN
;
A
#
# COMPACT_ATOMS: atom_id res chain seq x y z
N MET A 1 18.01 -11.58 -16.91
CA MET A 1 16.81 -12.42 -16.71
C MET A 1 16.48 -12.39 -15.23
N SER A 2 15.33 -11.83 -14.91
CA SER A 2 14.82 -11.76 -13.54
C SER A 2 14.31 -13.12 -13.09
N GLU A 3 14.87 -13.69 -12.01
CA GLU A 3 14.40 -14.95 -11.45
C GLU A 3 13.26 -14.67 -10.45
N TYR A 4 12.07 -15.18 -10.75
CA TYR A 4 10.91 -15.11 -9.85
C TYR A 4 10.78 -16.40 -9.05
N ILE A 5 10.47 -16.27 -7.76
CA ILE A 5 10.08 -17.36 -6.90
C ILE A 5 8.56 -17.25 -6.71
N LYS A 6 7.85 -18.33 -6.98
CA LYS A 6 6.42 -18.43 -6.70
C LYS A 6 6.26 -19.16 -5.37
N HIS A 7 5.72 -18.48 -4.38
CA HIS A 7 5.29 -19.10 -3.13
C HIS A 7 3.83 -19.50 -3.30
N ILE A 8 3.53 -20.74 -2.92
CA ILE A 8 2.18 -21.29 -2.91
C ILE A 8 1.91 -21.69 -1.47
N ILE A 9 0.84 -21.16 -0.91
CA ILE A 9 0.42 -21.44 0.46
C ILE A 9 -0.98 -21.99 0.38
N ASP A 10 -1.16 -23.23 0.81
CA ASP A 10 -2.47 -23.88 0.80
C ASP A 10 -3.35 -23.30 1.92
N LEU A 11 -4.65 -23.24 1.63
CA LEU A 11 -5.67 -22.67 2.51
C LEU A 11 -6.63 -23.75 3.03
N GLU A 12 -6.19 -25.01 3.10
CA GLU A 12 -7.00 -26.16 3.53
C GLU A 12 -7.58 -26.01 4.95
N GLU A 13 -7.01 -25.12 5.77
CA GLU A 13 -7.49 -24.82 7.12
C GLU A 13 -8.70 -23.86 7.15
N LEU A 14 -9.05 -23.23 6.02
CA LEU A 14 -10.23 -22.38 5.93
C LEU A 14 -11.51 -23.20 5.79
N PRO A 15 -12.60 -22.78 6.45
CA PRO A 15 -13.89 -23.41 6.24
C PRO A 15 -14.36 -23.21 4.79
N ASP A 16 -15.08 -24.20 4.26
CA ASP A 16 -15.81 -24.02 3.01
C ASP A 16 -16.91 -22.99 3.22
N TYR A 17 -16.84 -21.88 2.47
CA TYR A 17 -17.95 -20.94 2.40
C TYR A 17 -18.90 -21.45 1.34
N LYS A 18 -20.19 -21.62 1.66
CA LYS A 18 -21.26 -22.28 0.85
C LYS A 18 -20.93 -22.55 -0.63
N CYS A 19 -20.60 -21.50 -1.37
CA CYS A 19 -20.39 -21.46 -2.82
C CYS A 19 -18.95 -21.17 -3.25
N ILE A 20 -18.06 -20.78 -2.33
CA ILE A 20 -16.66 -20.41 -2.58
C ILE A 20 -15.77 -21.17 -1.60
N GLN A 21 -14.88 -21.98 -2.15
CA GLN A 21 -13.82 -22.64 -1.40
C GLN A 21 -12.50 -21.97 -1.75
N PHE A 22 -11.80 -21.42 -0.76
CA PHE A 22 -10.46 -20.87 -0.97
C PHE A 22 -9.44 -22.01 -0.94
N LEU A 23 -8.62 -22.10 -1.98
CA LEU A 23 -7.75 -23.25 -2.20
C LEU A 23 -6.31 -22.96 -1.76
N ARG A 24 -5.74 -21.87 -2.29
CA ARG A 24 -4.34 -21.51 -2.09
C ARG A 24 -4.09 -20.04 -2.40
N VAL A 25 -3.06 -19.45 -1.80
CA VAL A 25 -2.54 -18.14 -2.16
C VAL A 25 -1.27 -18.31 -2.97
N GLU A 26 -1.22 -17.64 -4.11
CA GLU A 26 -0.04 -17.58 -4.96
C GLU A 26 0.61 -16.19 -4.83
N ILE A 27 1.87 -16.17 -4.40
CA ILE A 27 2.64 -14.93 -4.20
C ILE A 27 3.86 -14.99 -5.11
N LEU A 28 4.01 -14.00 -5.97
CA LEU A 28 5.18 -13.85 -6.83
C LEU A 28 6.20 -12.94 -6.16
N THR A 29 7.41 -13.44 -6.01
CA THR A 29 8.50 -12.76 -5.30
C THR A 29 9.71 -12.75 -6.21
N PHE A 30 10.49 -11.67 -6.17
CA PHE A 30 11.71 -11.60 -6.95
C PHE A 30 12.83 -12.23 -6.13
N LYS A 31 13.68 -13.06 -6.73
CA LYS A 31 14.78 -13.69 -6.02
C LYS A 31 15.74 -12.64 -5.47
N GLY A 32 15.86 -12.57 -4.13
CA GLY A 32 16.65 -11.55 -3.43
C GLY A 32 15.85 -10.33 -2.95
N LEU A 33 14.54 -10.26 -3.25
CA LEU A 33 13.61 -9.30 -2.66
C LEU A 33 12.56 -10.03 -1.82
N ASN A 34 12.00 -9.30 -0.87
CA ASN A 34 10.93 -9.81 -0.02
C ASN A 34 9.66 -10.16 -0.81
N PRO A 35 8.83 -11.05 -0.25
CA PRO A 35 7.55 -11.36 -0.84
C PRO A 35 6.68 -10.16 -1.14
N SER A 36 6.09 -10.14 -2.35
CA SER A 36 5.10 -9.13 -2.73
C SER A 36 3.93 -9.16 -1.73
N PHE A 37 3.49 -7.98 -1.29
CA PHE A 37 2.28 -7.83 -0.45
C PHE A 37 0.99 -8.13 -1.23
N PHE A 38 1.09 -8.42 -2.52
CA PHE A 38 -0.02 -8.83 -3.35
C PHE A 38 -0.01 -10.35 -3.56
N GLY A 39 -1.10 -10.98 -3.15
CA GLY A 39 -1.38 -12.38 -3.38
C GLY A 39 -2.50 -12.56 -4.39
N ARG A 40 -2.47 -13.68 -5.11
CA ARG A 40 -3.60 -14.17 -5.88
C ARG A 40 -4.21 -15.35 -5.14
N VAL A 41 -5.43 -15.17 -4.64
CA VAL A 41 -6.18 -16.23 -3.96
C VAL A 41 -6.89 -17.08 -5.02
N ARG A 42 -6.49 -18.35 -5.12
CA ARG A 42 -7.15 -19.36 -5.94
C ARG A 42 -8.36 -19.88 -5.18
N TYR A 43 -9.47 -20.06 -5.89
CA TYR A 43 -10.71 -20.51 -5.30
C TYR A 43 -11.44 -21.45 -6.25
N ALA A 44 -12.25 -22.33 -5.67
CA ALA A 44 -13.27 -23.09 -6.36
C ALA A 44 -14.63 -22.47 -6.10
N ARG A 45 -15.45 -22.40 -7.15
CA ARG A 45 -16.85 -21.99 -7.06
C ARG A 45 -17.70 -23.22 -7.31
N ASN A 46 -18.54 -23.59 -6.35
CA ASN A 46 -19.34 -24.82 -6.37
C ASN A 46 -18.50 -26.07 -6.73
N GLY A 47 -17.31 -26.19 -6.15
CA GLY A 47 -16.37 -27.30 -6.38
C GLY A 47 -15.57 -27.23 -7.69
N ILE A 48 -15.73 -26.19 -8.50
CA ILE A 48 -14.97 -26.00 -9.75
C ILE A 48 -13.92 -24.92 -9.53
N GLU A 49 -12.63 -25.28 -9.61
CA GLU A 49 -11.53 -24.30 -9.58
C GLU A 49 -11.69 -23.27 -10.70
N GLN A 50 -11.53 -21.99 -10.36
CA GLN A 50 -11.64 -20.91 -11.34
C GLN A 50 -10.28 -20.56 -11.93
N ASP A 51 -10.22 -20.29 -13.24
CA ASP A 51 -8.98 -19.93 -13.94
C ASP A 51 -8.40 -18.59 -13.48
N GLU A 52 -9.28 -17.64 -13.13
CA GLU A 52 -8.89 -16.37 -12.52
C GLU A 52 -8.86 -16.50 -11.00
N GLY A 53 -7.85 -15.91 -10.35
CA GLY A 53 -7.79 -15.82 -8.90
C GLY A 53 -8.14 -14.41 -8.43
N LEU A 54 -8.63 -14.31 -7.20
CA LEU A 54 -9.00 -13.03 -6.58
C LEU A 54 -7.74 -12.33 -6.10
N ALA A 55 -7.53 -11.09 -6.56
CA ALA A 55 -6.39 -10.29 -6.14
C ALA A 55 -6.60 -9.78 -4.71
N MET A 56 -5.60 -9.95 -3.86
CA MET A 56 -5.66 -9.56 -2.45
C MET A 56 -4.42 -8.76 -2.05
N ASP A 57 -4.64 -7.68 -1.30
CA ASP A 57 -3.60 -6.97 -0.57
C ASP A 57 -3.43 -7.64 0.80
N LEU A 58 -2.41 -8.48 0.91
CA LEU A 58 -2.08 -9.27 2.11
C LEU A 58 -1.58 -8.40 3.27
N SER A 59 -1.15 -7.17 2.99
CA SER A 59 -0.75 -6.22 4.04
C SER A 59 -1.97 -5.64 4.76
N LYS A 60 -3.03 -5.36 3.99
CA LYS A 60 -4.28 -4.77 4.48
C LYS A 60 -5.37 -5.78 4.81
N GLY A 61 -5.22 -7.03 4.37
CA GLY A 61 -6.27 -8.04 4.53
C GLY A 61 -7.52 -7.69 3.73
N ILE A 62 -7.36 -7.21 2.49
CA ILE A 62 -8.51 -6.83 1.64
C ILE A 62 -8.38 -7.43 0.24
N PHE A 63 -9.51 -7.81 -0.34
CA PHE A 63 -9.62 -8.16 -1.74
C PHE A 63 -9.69 -6.88 -2.59
N ILE A 64 -8.85 -6.78 -3.62
CA ILE A 64 -8.72 -5.60 -4.49
C ILE A 64 -9.80 -5.62 -5.58
N ALA A 65 -10.20 -6.81 -6.00
CA ALA A 65 -11.24 -7.02 -7.00
C ALA A 65 -12.12 -8.19 -6.57
N THR A 66 -13.43 -8.03 -6.77
CA THR A 66 -14.45 -9.05 -6.50
C THR A 66 -15.07 -9.55 -7.81
N LEU A 67 -15.95 -10.55 -7.71
CA LEU A 67 -16.65 -11.10 -8.87
C LEU A 67 -17.66 -10.08 -9.42
N ARG A 68 -17.81 -10.05 -10.75
CA ARG A 68 -18.85 -9.27 -11.42
C ARG A 68 -20.23 -9.87 -11.14
N ASP A 69 -21.29 -9.06 -11.27
CA ASP A 69 -22.67 -9.48 -10.95
C ASP A 69 -23.13 -10.70 -11.77
N ASP A 70 -22.71 -10.79 -13.04
CA ASP A 70 -22.98 -11.91 -13.94
C ASP A 70 -22.23 -13.19 -13.54
N GLN A 71 -21.23 -13.10 -12.67
CA GLN A 71 -20.46 -14.23 -12.14
C GLN A 71 -20.97 -14.69 -10.77
N LEU A 72 -21.96 -14.02 -10.17
CA LEU A 72 -22.42 -14.32 -8.82
C LEU A 72 -23.32 -15.56 -8.71
N ASN A 73 -23.92 -16.04 -9.81
CA ASN A 73 -24.69 -17.30 -9.89
C ASN A 73 -25.62 -17.58 -8.69
N GLY A 74 -26.36 -16.55 -8.23
CA GLY A 74 -27.32 -16.68 -7.12
C GLY A 74 -26.79 -16.29 -5.74
N ILE A 75 -25.53 -15.87 -5.62
CA ILE A 75 -24.96 -15.21 -4.44
C ILE A 75 -25.27 -13.71 -4.56
N THR A 76 -25.66 -13.04 -3.47
CA THR A 76 -25.78 -11.59 -3.51
C THR A 76 -24.40 -10.94 -3.39
N ARG A 77 -24.23 -9.73 -3.95
CA ARG A 77 -22.97 -8.99 -3.78
C ARG A 77 -22.62 -8.80 -2.29
N ASP A 78 -23.62 -8.51 -1.46
CA ASP A 78 -23.46 -8.39 0.00
C ASP A 78 -22.99 -9.69 0.65
N GLU A 79 -23.51 -10.85 0.24
CA GLU A 79 -23.08 -12.16 0.77
C GLU A 79 -21.64 -12.48 0.34
N LEU A 80 -21.27 -12.13 -0.90
CA LEU A 80 -19.90 -12.29 -1.39
C LEU A 80 -18.93 -11.37 -0.64
N GLU A 81 -19.26 -10.09 -0.48
CA GLU A 81 -18.38 -9.14 0.20
C GLU A 81 -18.14 -9.52 1.67
N ARG A 82 -19.19 -9.96 2.39
CA ARG A 82 -19.02 -10.49 3.75
C ARG A 82 -18.14 -11.73 3.78
N THR A 83 -18.39 -12.68 2.88
CA THR A 83 -17.57 -13.90 2.76
C THR A 83 -16.10 -13.58 2.53
N LEU A 84 -15.82 -12.65 1.63
CA LEU A 84 -14.46 -12.21 1.32
C LEU A 84 -13.83 -11.49 2.51
N GLN A 85 -14.56 -10.62 3.20
CA GLN A 85 -14.03 -9.90 4.36
C GLN A 85 -13.74 -10.83 5.53
N ASP A 86 -14.63 -11.80 5.79
CA ASP A 86 -14.45 -12.81 6.84
C ASP A 86 -13.25 -13.70 6.53
N ALA A 87 -13.09 -14.13 5.28
CA ALA A 87 -11.97 -14.96 4.87
C ALA A 87 -10.63 -14.20 4.82
N ALA A 88 -10.64 -12.90 4.53
CA ALA A 88 -9.43 -12.12 4.32
C ALA A 88 -8.51 -12.09 5.55
N ASP A 89 -9.07 -11.94 6.75
CA ASP A 89 -8.29 -11.94 7.99
C ASP A 89 -7.63 -13.30 8.22
N ASP A 90 -8.35 -14.39 7.98
CA ASP A 90 -7.85 -15.74 8.22
C ASP A 90 -6.84 -16.18 7.14
N ILE A 91 -7.08 -15.85 5.86
CA ILE A 91 -6.10 -16.01 4.78
C ILE A 91 -4.81 -15.27 5.16
N THR A 92 -4.91 -14.04 5.65
CA THR A 92 -3.74 -13.25 6.04
C THR A 92 -2.98 -13.90 7.20
N LYS A 93 -3.67 -14.46 8.19
CA LYS A 93 -3.04 -15.19 9.30
C LYS A 93 -2.31 -16.45 8.81
N ILE A 94 -2.95 -17.26 7.97
CA ILE A 94 -2.36 -18.48 7.39
C ILE A 94 -1.12 -18.14 6.57
N VAL A 95 -1.22 -17.12 5.72
CA VAL A 95 -0.10 -16.64 4.91
C VAL A 95 1.04 -16.14 5.82
N ARG A 96 0.73 -15.40 6.89
CA ARG A 96 1.73 -14.92 7.85
C ARG A 96 2.40 -16.01 8.67
N TYR A 97 1.68 -17.11 8.91
CA TYR A 97 2.22 -18.27 9.60
C TYR A 97 3.17 -19.08 8.71
N ASN A 98 2.78 -19.33 7.46
CA ASN A 98 3.54 -20.16 6.50
C ASN A 98 4.69 -19.42 5.83
N LEU A 99 4.57 -18.10 5.70
CA LEU A 99 5.69 -17.20 5.41
C LEU A 99 5.83 -16.32 6.64
N PRO A 100 6.59 -16.72 7.68
CA PRO A 100 6.79 -15.88 8.85
C PRO A 100 7.27 -14.50 8.40
N PHE A 101 6.37 -13.53 8.48
CA PHE A 101 6.69 -12.14 8.13
C PHE A 101 7.72 -11.56 9.09
N GLU A 102 8.15 -12.29 10.12
CA GLU A 102 9.24 -11.89 10.99
C GLU A 102 10.56 -11.71 10.23
N ASP A 103 10.78 -12.36 9.09
CA ASP A 103 11.88 -12.00 8.16
C ASP A 103 11.50 -10.88 7.16
N LEU A 104 10.21 -10.66 6.91
CA LEU A 104 9.68 -9.52 6.12
C LEU A 104 9.70 -8.18 6.88
N TYR A 105 9.64 -8.23 8.21
CA TYR A 105 9.83 -7.08 9.11
C TYR A 105 11.29 -6.96 9.58
N ARG A 106 12.09 -8.04 9.62
CA ARG A 106 13.51 -7.98 10.01
C ARG A 106 14.49 -7.67 8.89
N SER A 107 14.14 -7.80 7.61
CA SER A 107 15.06 -7.41 6.53
C SER A 107 15.22 -5.89 6.36
N HIS A 108 14.59 -5.07 7.21
CA HIS A 108 15.01 -3.67 7.41
C HIS A 108 16.25 -3.52 8.32
N ASN A 109 16.81 -4.62 8.87
CA ASN A 109 17.90 -4.56 9.85
C ASN A 109 19.06 -5.54 9.59
N ARG A 110 19.53 -5.64 8.34
CA ARG A 110 20.88 -6.13 8.02
C ARG A 110 21.49 -5.35 6.87
N TRP A 111 21.77 -4.07 7.12
CA TRP A 111 22.71 -3.32 6.30
C TRP A 111 23.78 -2.73 7.20
N ASP A 112 25.02 -2.85 6.73
CA ASP A 112 26.27 -2.56 7.42
C ASP A 112 26.24 -1.26 8.24
N GLN A 113 27.01 -1.21 9.32
CA GLN A 113 27.16 -0.02 10.20
C GLN A 113 27.65 1.25 9.45
N ASN A 114 28.07 1.13 8.19
CA ASN A 114 28.35 2.26 7.30
C ASN A 114 27.10 2.82 6.60
N GLU A 115 26.07 2.00 6.32
CA GLU A 115 24.80 2.44 5.73
C GLU A 115 23.88 3.12 6.75
N GLU A 116 23.92 2.76 8.03
CA GLU A 116 23.10 3.41 9.06
C GLU A 116 23.42 4.92 9.19
N LYS A 117 24.68 5.31 8.97
CA LYS A 117 25.07 6.73 8.89
C LYS A 117 24.54 7.40 7.63
N VAL A 118 24.63 6.72 6.48
CA VAL A 118 24.19 7.25 5.18
C VAL A 118 22.67 7.36 5.12
N GLY A 119 21.94 6.36 5.62
CA GLY A 119 20.48 6.35 5.77
C GLY A 119 20.01 7.48 6.67
N LYS A 120 20.56 7.61 7.88
CA LYS A 120 20.25 8.73 8.79
C LYS A 120 20.60 10.10 8.20
N GLU A 121 21.62 10.20 7.35
CA GLU A 121 21.97 11.44 6.66
C GLU A 121 20.98 11.76 5.53
N ILE A 122 20.56 10.75 4.75
CA ILE A 122 19.54 10.86 3.71
C ILE A 122 18.18 11.23 4.31
N GLU A 123 17.79 10.59 5.41
CA GLU A 123 16.58 10.90 6.19
C GLU A 123 16.58 12.37 6.61
N LYS A 124 17.62 12.80 7.33
CA LYS A 124 17.76 14.19 7.81
C LYS A 124 17.74 15.18 6.66
N LYS A 125 18.43 14.88 5.56
CA LYS A 125 18.46 15.73 4.37
C LYS A 125 17.08 15.82 3.72
N THR A 126 16.37 14.71 3.59
CA THR A 126 15.02 14.64 3.02
C THR A 126 14.03 15.43 3.86
N ILE A 127 14.02 15.22 5.18
CA ILE A 127 13.16 15.95 6.11
C ILE A 127 13.46 17.45 6.05
N LYS A 128 14.75 17.83 6.00
CA LYS A 128 15.15 19.24 5.88
C LYS A 128 14.67 19.87 4.59
N ILE A 129 14.74 19.15 3.46
CA ILE A 129 14.23 19.62 2.16
C ILE A 129 12.71 19.75 2.22
N LEU A 130 12.00 18.75 2.74
CA LEU A 130 10.54 18.80 2.86
C LEU A 130 10.11 19.99 3.73
N ASN A 131 10.69 20.15 4.91
CA ASN A 131 10.38 21.27 5.80
C ASN A 131 10.63 22.63 5.13
N LYS A 132 11.70 22.76 4.33
CA LYS A 132 11.95 23.96 3.52
C LYS A 132 10.84 24.19 2.50
N ILE A 133 10.43 23.17 1.75
CA ILE A 133 9.31 23.27 0.79
C ILE A 133 8.02 23.67 1.50
N LEU A 134 7.72 23.07 2.65
CA LEU A 134 6.51 23.35 3.42
C LEU A 134 6.46 24.79 3.97
N THR A 135 7.57 25.51 4.06
CA THR A 135 7.53 26.95 4.43
C THR A 135 6.75 27.82 3.44
N GLU A 136 6.59 27.36 2.19
CA GLU A 136 5.76 28.02 1.17
C GLU A 136 4.26 27.75 1.36
N TYR A 137 3.91 26.77 2.19
CA TYR A 137 2.54 26.30 2.43
C TYR A 137 2.23 26.39 3.94
N PRO A 138 1.92 27.59 4.47
CA PRO A 138 1.83 27.84 5.91
C PRO A 138 0.72 27.06 6.64
N TYR A 139 -0.22 26.48 5.87
CA TYR A 139 -1.28 25.63 6.37
C TYR A 139 -0.88 24.15 6.48
N LEU A 140 0.34 23.78 6.11
CA LEU A 140 0.86 22.41 6.19
C LEU A 140 1.94 22.27 7.24
N THR A 141 1.97 21.10 7.87
CA THR A 141 3.07 20.64 8.72
C THR A 141 3.50 19.23 8.36
N TYR A 142 4.78 18.95 8.54
CA TYR A 142 5.32 17.60 8.49
C TYR A 142 4.86 16.82 9.73
N ASP A 143 4.34 15.61 9.52
CA ASP A 143 3.83 14.71 10.55
C ASP A 143 4.89 13.64 10.86
N GLU A 144 5.81 13.99 11.76
CA GLU A 144 6.96 13.15 12.11
C GLU A 144 6.53 11.82 12.73
N ASP A 145 5.54 11.82 13.61
CA ASP A 145 5.05 10.63 14.34
C ASP A 145 4.51 9.53 13.43
N HIS A 146 4.13 9.88 12.21
CA HIS A 146 3.53 8.97 11.24
C HIS A 146 4.34 8.83 9.95
N SER A 147 5.53 9.43 9.88
CA SER A 147 6.41 9.34 8.73
C SER A 147 7.47 8.25 8.91
N GLU A 148 7.91 7.66 7.81
CA GLU A 148 9.02 6.71 7.73
C GLU A 148 10.00 7.24 6.67
N PRO A 149 10.82 8.27 6.97
CA PRO A 149 11.72 8.84 5.98
C PRO A 149 12.87 7.89 5.62
N PRO A 150 13.45 8.03 4.41
CA PRO A 150 12.96 8.85 3.30
C PRO A 150 11.76 8.24 2.54
N GLU A 151 11.37 6.99 2.83
CA GLU A 151 10.44 6.22 2.01
C GLU A 151 9.01 6.77 2.01
N ILE A 152 8.53 7.25 3.15
CA ILE A 152 7.17 7.74 3.38
C ILE A 152 7.23 9.03 4.19
N LEU A 153 6.85 10.15 3.57
CA LEU A 153 6.73 11.44 4.25
C LEU A 153 5.26 11.80 4.38
N ARG A 154 4.77 12.03 5.59
CA ARG A 154 3.39 12.43 5.84
C ARG A 154 3.31 13.91 6.19
N CYS A 155 2.27 14.54 5.65
CA CYS A 155 1.97 15.94 5.89
C CYS A 155 0.52 16.06 6.35
N ARG A 156 0.26 17.01 7.24
CA ARG A 156 -1.08 17.31 7.76
C ARG A 156 -1.40 18.79 7.60
N VAL A 157 -2.69 19.08 7.50
CA VAL A 157 -3.21 20.46 7.52
C VAL A 157 -3.27 20.94 8.96
N ASN A 158 -2.84 22.17 9.20
CA ASN A 158 -2.87 22.79 10.52
C ASN A 158 -4.31 23.06 10.95
N ASN A 159 -4.67 22.69 12.18
CA ASN A 159 -6.04 22.87 12.71
C ASN A 159 -6.50 24.33 12.70
N ASP A 160 -5.58 25.30 12.76
CA ASP A 160 -5.88 26.74 12.76
C ASP A 160 -6.07 27.34 11.35
N SER A 161 -5.91 26.53 10.30
CA SER A 161 -5.87 26.98 8.90
C SER A 161 -7.19 26.77 8.13
N THR A 162 -8.30 26.66 8.84
CA THR A 162 -9.64 26.41 8.26
C THR A 162 -10.11 27.44 7.23
N ASN A 163 -9.48 28.62 7.18
CA ASN A 163 -9.72 29.69 6.20
C ASN A 163 -8.58 29.90 5.17
N SER A 164 -7.60 29.00 5.11
CA SER A 164 -6.50 29.11 4.14
C SER A 164 -6.96 28.71 2.72
N SER A 165 -6.46 29.44 1.71
CA SER A 165 -6.63 29.10 0.29
C SER A 165 -5.75 27.89 -0.05
N ARG A 166 -6.13 26.72 0.46
CA ARG A 166 -5.49 25.44 0.13
C ARG A 166 -6.12 24.87 -1.14
N HIS A 167 -5.28 24.30 -1.98
CA HIS A 167 -5.71 23.64 -3.21
C HIS A 167 -5.11 22.24 -3.27
N ALA A 168 -5.86 21.26 -3.79
CA ALA A 168 -5.30 19.92 -3.99
C ALA A 168 -4.06 19.94 -4.92
N ASN A 169 -3.99 20.92 -5.82
CA ASN A 169 -2.85 21.12 -6.71
C ASN A 169 -1.52 21.40 -5.98
N ASP A 170 -1.59 21.95 -4.75
CA ASP A 170 -0.42 22.24 -3.94
C ASP A 170 0.34 20.95 -3.59
N ILE A 171 -0.36 19.83 -3.41
CA ILE A 171 0.24 18.51 -3.14
C ILE A 171 1.13 18.08 -4.32
N TYR A 172 0.67 18.30 -5.55
CA TYR A 172 1.42 17.93 -6.76
C TYR A 172 2.66 18.81 -6.95
N GLU A 173 2.56 20.11 -6.65
CA GLU A 173 3.72 21.02 -6.68
C GLU A 173 4.77 20.65 -5.62
N ILE A 174 4.33 20.29 -4.41
CA ILE A 174 5.21 19.77 -3.34
C ILE A 174 5.94 18.52 -3.80
N VAL A 175 5.24 17.55 -4.41
CA VAL A 175 5.86 16.34 -4.99
C VAL A 175 6.92 16.71 -6.00
N LYS A 176 6.61 17.59 -6.95
CA LYS A 176 7.53 17.99 -8.03
C LYS A 176 8.79 18.66 -7.47
N LYS A 177 8.65 19.57 -6.50
CA LYS A 177 9.77 20.22 -5.82
C LYS A 177 10.61 19.22 -5.04
N LEU A 178 9.96 18.32 -4.30
CA LEU A 178 10.63 17.28 -3.52
C LEU A 178 11.44 16.34 -4.43
N ARG A 179 10.88 15.89 -5.56
CA ARG A 179 11.60 15.11 -6.58
C ARG A 179 12.83 15.85 -7.10
N THR A 180 12.68 17.14 -7.38
CA THR A 180 13.76 17.97 -7.95
C THR A 180 14.89 18.17 -6.94
N GLU A 181 14.58 18.52 -5.69
CA GLU A 181 15.60 18.81 -4.66
C GLU A 181 16.27 17.54 -4.11
N THR A 182 15.52 16.43 -3.99
CA THR A 182 16.07 15.16 -3.47
C THR A 182 16.66 14.25 -4.55
N ARG A 183 16.27 14.46 -5.82
CA ARG A 183 16.50 13.53 -6.95
C ARG A 183 15.89 12.14 -6.75
N GLN A 184 14.91 12.02 -5.87
CA GLN A 184 14.19 10.77 -5.61
C GLN A 184 12.84 10.76 -6.34
N PRO A 185 12.34 9.61 -6.81
CA PRO A 185 11.10 9.52 -7.57
C PRO A 185 9.84 9.55 -6.68
N TYR A 186 9.66 10.60 -5.88
CA TYR A 186 8.45 10.75 -5.06
C TYR A 186 7.16 10.82 -5.89
N SER A 187 6.09 10.21 -5.38
CA SER A 187 4.70 10.38 -5.83
C SER A 187 3.76 10.53 -4.65
N ILE A 188 2.48 10.80 -4.93
CA ILE A 188 1.43 10.83 -3.91
C ILE A 188 1.11 9.38 -3.53
N GLY A 189 1.33 9.02 -2.26
CA GLY A 189 0.97 7.70 -1.74
C GLY A 189 -0.50 7.62 -1.34
N SER A 190 -1.00 8.63 -0.61
CA SER A 190 -2.39 8.71 -0.16
C SER A 190 -2.74 10.16 0.15
N TYR A 191 -3.99 10.57 -0.03
CA TYR A 191 -4.54 11.79 0.54
C TYR A 191 -5.89 11.48 1.19
N GLY A 192 -6.25 12.15 2.27
CA GLY A 192 -7.48 11.83 3.00
C GLY A 192 -7.96 12.96 3.91
N GLY A 193 -9.23 12.90 4.25
CA GLY A 193 -9.94 13.83 5.14
C GLY A 193 -11.40 13.40 5.30
N SER A 194 -12.13 14.06 6.20
CA SER A 194 -13.56 13.81 6.40
C SER A 194 -14.35 14.68 5.43
N SER A 195 -15.20 14.07 4.59
CA SER A 195 -16.09 14.76 3.66
C SER A 195 -17.56 14.50 3.97
N ASN A 196 -18.37 15.55 3.91
CA ASN A 196 -19.82 15.52 3.80
C ASN A 196 -20.25 15.88 2.36
N GLY A 197 -21.50 15.59 2.00
CA GLY A 197 -22.01 15.72 0.62
C GLY A 197 -22.00 17.12 0.00
N ASN A 198 -21.67 18.18 0.77
CA ASN A 198 -21.60 19.57 0.31
C ASN A 198 -20.19 20.17 0.46
N ASP A 199 -19.18 19.38 0.80
CA ASP A 199 -17.85 19.91 1.09
C ASP A 199 -17.04 20.18 -0.17
N ASP A 200 -16.30 21.29 -0.16
CA ASP A 200 -15.34 21.68 -1.19
C ASP A 200 -14.15 20.71 -1.18
N LEU A 201 -14.02 19.86 -2.20
CA LEU A 201 -12.98 18.85 -2.31
C LEU A 201 -11.56 19.44 -2.26
N ASP A 202 -11.37 20.71 -2.62
CA ASP A 202 -10.09 21.43 -2.46
C ASP A 202 -9.72 21.64 -0.98
N LYS A 203 -10.71 21.55 -0.08
CA LYS A 203 -10.59 21.76 1.37
C LYS A 203 -10.94 20.52 2.22
N VAL A 204 -11.42 19.43 1.63
CA VAL A 204 -11.81 18.23 2.40
C VAL A 204 -10.59 17.52 3.00
N TRP A 205 -9.45 17.53 2.31
CA TRP A 205 -8.28 16.77 2.73
C TRP A 205 -7.60 17.40 3.95
N THR A 206 -7.27 16.59 4.95
CA THR A 206 -6.58 17.01 6.18
C THR A 206 -5.18 16.41 6.29
N ARG A 207 -4.85 15.42 5.45
CA ARG A 207 -3.56 14.74 5.42
C ARG A 207 -3.23 14.18 4.05
N PHE A 208 -1.93 14.05 3.76
CA PHE A 208 -1.44 13.28 2.61
C PHE A 208 -0.08 12.65 2.91
N SER A 209 0.30 11.66 2.10
CA SER A 209 1.60 11.01 2.13
C SER A 209 2.30 11.09 0.77
N LEU A 210 3.61 11.27 0.82
CA LEU A 210 4.52 11.26 -0.31
C LEU A 210 5.39 10.01 -0.20
N ARG A 211 5.53 9.25 -1.29
CA ARG A 211 6.27 7.98 -1.29
C ARG A 211 7.26 7.89 -2.42
N ILE A 212 8.45 7.36 -2.15
CA ILE A 212 9.40 7.01 -3.21
C ILE A 212 8.78 5.93 -4.08
N SER A 213 8.59 6.26 -5.36
CA SER A 213 7.99 5.39 -6.35
C SER A 213 9.08 4.74 -7.17
N ASN A 214 9.54 3.57 -6.76
CA ASN A 214 10.48 2.77 -7.57
C ASN A 214 9.79 2.08 -8.76
N PHE A 215 8.70 2.65 -9.28
CA PHE A 215 7.78 1.94 -10.17
C PHE A 215 8.16 1.98 -11.65
N GLU A 216 9.07 2.86 -12.10
CA GLU A 216 9.29 3.07 -13.55
C GLU A 216 10.73 3.00 -14.08
N GLU A 217 11.79 3.04 -13.27
CA GLU A 217 13.16 3.00 -13.81
C GLU A 217 13.67 1.59 -14.17
N ASN A 218 13.08 0.53 -13.61
CA ASN A 218 13.46 -0.86 -13.98
C ASN A 218 12.72 -1.41 -15.20
N ALA A 219 11.74 -0.67 -15.74
CA ALA A 219 10.96 -1.09 -16.92
C ALA A 219 11.50 -0.52 -18.25
N ARG A 220 12.51 0.36 -18.23
CA ARG A 220 13.06 1.02 -19.44
C ARG A 220 14.52 0.69 -19.75
N ASN A 221 15.22 -0.06 -18.89
CA ASN A 221 16.63 -0.40 -19.07
C ASN A 221 16.91 -1.92 -19.20
N ASN A 222 15.91 -2.73 -19.52
CA ASN A 222 16.11 -4.14 -19.90
C ASN A 222 15.24 -4.52 -21.10
#